data_AF-A0A0B1T4F4-F1
#
_entry.id   AF-A0A0B1T4F4-F1
#
_cell.length_a   1.000
_cell.length_b   1.000
_cell.length_c   1.000
_cell.angle_alpha   90.00
_cell.angle_beta   90.00
_cell.angle_gamma   90.00
#
_symmetry.space_group_name_H-M   'P 1'
#
loop_
_entity.id
_entity.type
_entity.pdbx_description
1 polymer ?
#
loop_
_entity_poly.entity_id
_entity_poly.type
_entity_poly.pdbx_seq_one_letter_code
_entity_poly.pdbx_strand_id
1 'polypeptide(L)'
;MIEGRHEDVRDRDNFTKMYFVRKYQMPHDVDHARIASNIDSRGRLTVEAPRRYAPVTGRDRVIPIEGARSSSTTRVHESSYTSESGKP
;
A
#
# COMPACT_ATOMS: atom_id res chain seq x y z
N MET A 1 -4.27 -4.46 22.36
CA MET A 1 -5.71 -4.23 22.67
C MET A 1 -5.84 -2.82 23.17
N ILE A 2 -6.92 -2.12 22.79
CA ILE A 2 -7.21 -0.76 23.25
C ILE A 2 -8.53 -0.80 24.00
N GLU A 3 -8.55 -0.26 25.22
CA GLU A 3 -9.75 -0.16 26.06
C GLU A 3 -10.01 1.31 26.38
N GLY A 4 -11.28 1.70 26.36
CA GLY A 4 -11.71 3.04 26.76
C GLY A 4 -12.97 2.99 27.60
N ARG A 5 -13.00 3.78 28.66
CA ARG A 5 -14.14 3.97 29.57
C ARG A 5 -14.43 5.46 29.67
N HIS A 6 -15.66 5.85 29.38
CA HIS A 6 -16.17 7.20 29.52
C HIS A 6 -17.38 7.17 30.43
N GLU A 7 -17.34 7.93 31.52
CA GLU A 7 -18.46 8.10 32.44
C GLU A 7 -18.80 9.60 32.50
N ASP A 8 -19.78 10.04 31.73
CA ASP A 8 -20.32 11.40 31.89
C ASP A 8 -21.24 11.43 33.11
N VAL A 9 -20.81 12.22 34.09
CA VAL A 9 -21.54 12.43 35.32
C VAL A 9 -22.48 13.61 35.13
N ARG A 10 -23.77 13.25 34.94
CA ARG A 10 -25.00 14.04 35.14
C ARG A 10 -25.23 15.24 34.23
N ASP A 11 -26.06 15.00 33.21
CA ASP A 11 -27.13 15.95 32.92
C ASP A 11 -28.27 15.71 33.92
N ARG A 12 -29.08 16.74 34.18
CA ARG A 12 -30.09 16.83 35.27
C ARG A 12 -30.87 15.55 35.60
N ASP A 13 -31.10 14.64 34.64
CA ASP A 13 -31.74 13.34 34.85
C ASP A 13 -31.08 12.13 34.13
N ASN A 14 -29.96 12.31 33.41
CA ASN A 14 -29.35 11.24 32.59
C ASN A 14 -27.85 11.03 32.88
N PHE A 15 -27.42 9.77 32.81
CA PHE A 15 -26.01 9.36 32.90
C PHE A 15 -25.60 8.64 31.61
N THR A 16 -24.41 8.92 31.08
CA THR A 16 -23.85 8.18 29.95
C THR A 16 -22.61 7.45 30.40
N LYS A 17 -22.63 6.11 30.28
CA LYS A 17 -21.46 5.26 30.48
C LYS A 17 -21.17 4.52 29.18
N MET A 18 -20.00 4.80 28.61
CA MET A 18 -19.53 4.14 27.38
C MET A 18 -18.28 3.33 27.71
N TYR A 19 -18.29 2.07 27.31
CA TYR A 19 -17.13 1.19 27.35
C TYR A 19 -16.88 0.64 25.96
N PHE A 20 -15.64 0.70 25.49
CA PHE A 20 -15.27 0.09 24.22
C PHE A 20 -13.95 -0.67 24.31
N VAL A 21 -13.87 -1.70 23.48
CA VAL A 21 -12.64 -2.48 23.25
C VAL A 21 -12.39 -2.53 21.75
N ARG A 22 -11.18 -2.18 21.32
CA ARG A 22 -10.71 -2.37 19.95
C ARG A 22 -9.50 -3.30 19.95
N LYS A 23 -9.57 -4.36 19.15
CA LYS A 23 -8.49 -5.33 18.97
C LYS A 23 -7.97 -5.22 17.54
N TYR A 24 -6.65 -5.09 17.41
CA TYR A 24 -5.94 -5.06 16.14
C TYR A 24 -4.97 -6.22 16.12
N GLN A 25 -4.97 -6.98 15.04
CA GLN A 25 -3.92 -7.95 14.78
C GLN A 25 -2.73 -7.19 14.19
N MET A 26 -1.60 -7.25 14.90
CA MET A 26 -0.39 -6.59 14.43
C MET A 26 0.33 -7.46 13.40
N PRO A 27 0.97 -6.84 12.39
CA PRO A 27 1.94 -7.51 11.55
C PRO A 27 3.08 -8.14 12.38
N HIS A 28 3.69 -9.21 11.86
CA HIS A 28 4.75 -9.97 12.54
C HIS A 28 6.05 -9.17 12.74
N ASP A 29 6.26 -8.16 11.91
CA ASP A 29 7.44 -7.31 11.89
C ASP A 29 7.30 -6.11 12.83
N VAL A 30 6.21 -5.97 13.59
CA VAL A 30 6.05 -4.86 14.53
C VAL A 30 6.84 -5.09 15.83
N ASP A 31 7.51 -4.05 16.32
CA ASP A 31 8.08 -4.05 17.66
C ASP A 31 7.03 -3.63 18.71
N HIS A 32 6.49 -4.63 19.41
CA HIS A 32 5.45 -4.41 20.42
C HIS A 32 5.92 -3.57 21.61
N ALA A 33 7.23 -3.54 21.90
CA ALA A 33 7.78 -2.77 23.01
C ALA A 33 7.80 -1.25 22.73
N ARG A 34 7.61 -0.86 21.46
CA ARG A 34 7.69 0.54 21.00
C ARG A 34 6.35 1.09 20.52
N ILE A 35 5.24 0.46 20.91
CA ILE A 35 3.91 0.99 20.65
C ILE A 35 3.75 2.28 21.46
N ALA A 36 3.32 3.34 20.78
CA ALA A 36 3.02 4.64 21.39
C ALA A 36 1.61 5.08 21.00
N SER A 37 0.99 5.93 21.83
CA SER A 37 -0.32 6.50 21.56
C SER A 37 -0.36 7.98 21.90
N ASN A 38 -1.25 8.70 21.21
CA ASN A 38 -1.51 10.12 21.47
C ASN A 38 -3.00 10.41 21.23
N ILE A 39 -3.61 11.22 22.08
CA ILE A 39 -4.97 11.72 21.89
C ILE A 39 -4.92 13.22 21.64
N ASP A 40 -5.53 13.66 20.55
CA ASP A 40 -5.59 15.09 20.22
C ASP A 40 -6.71 15.81 20.99
N SER A 41 -6.73 17.15 20.89
CA SER A 41 -7.77 17.99 21.50
C SER A 41 -9.17 17.76 20.92
N ARG A 42 -9.31 17.01 19.82
CA ARG A 42 -10.59 16.61 19.21
C ARG A 42 -11.02 15.21 19.66
N GLY A 43 -10.29 14.57 20.56
CA GLY A 43 -10.61 13.25 21.09
C GLY A 43 -10.24 12.10 20.15
N ARG A 44 -9.39 12.31 19.14
CA ARG A 44 -8.91 11.24 18.26
C ARG A 44 -7.68 10.58 18.86
N LEU A 45 -7.81 9.29 19.18
CA LEU A 45 -6.69 8.45 19.58
C LEU A 45 -5.94 7.94 18.35
N THR A 46 -4.66 8.29 18.25
CA THR A 46 -3.69 7.74 17.29
C THR A 46 -2.80 6.72 18.02
N VAL A 47 -2.56 5.57 17.40
CA VAL A 47 -1.66 4.54 17.91
C VAL A 47 -0.64 4.21 16.82
N GLU A 48 0.64 4.35 17.16
CA GLU A 48 1.76 4.13 16.26
C GLU A 48 2.64 3.00 16.78
N ALA A 49 3.14 2.18 15.86
CA ALA A 49 4.03 1.08 16.20
C ALA A 49 5.09 0.94 15.10
N PRO A 50 6.38 1.11 15.41
CA PRO A 50 7.42 0.97 14.42
C PRO A 50 7.58 -0.51 14.03
N ARG A 51 7.80 -0.74 12.75
CA ARG A 51 8.26 -2.03 12.26
C ARG A 51 9.74 -2.19 12.60
N ARG A 52 10.12 -3.41 12.96
CA ARG A 52 11.51 -3.83 13.04
C ARG A 52 12.09 -3.64 11.65
N TYR A 53 13.17 -2.88 11.55
CA TYR A 53 13.95 -2.85 10.32
C TYR A 53 14.50 -4.24 10.09
N ALA A 54 13.88 -5.00 9.19
CA ALA A 54 14.62 -6.03 8.48
C ALA A 54 15.55 -5.27 7.53
N PRO A 55 16.89 -5.36 7.69
CA PRO A 55 17.75 -4.99 6.57
C PRO A 55 17.23 -5.77 5.36
N VAL A 56 17.10 -5.11 4.20
CA VAL A 56 16.78 -5.79 2.95
C VAL A 56 17.96 -6.71 2.63
N THR A 57 17.99 -7.88 3.28
CA THR A 57 18.89 -8.98 2.97
C THR A 57 18.21 -9.86 1.93
N GLY A 58 17.60 -9.23 0.93
CA GLY A 58 17.03 -9.89 -0.22
C GLY A 58 17.85 -9.45 -1.40
N ARG A 59 18.66 -10.36 -1.96
CA ARG A 59 19.33 -10.14 -3.26
C ARG A 59 18.30 -9.53 -4.20
N ASP A 60 18.59 -8.36 -4.76
CA ASP A 60 17.81 -7.80 -5.85
C ASP A 60 17.60 -8.90 -6.88
N ARG A 61 16.36 -9.39 -7.01
CA ARG A 61 16.03 -10.38 -8.01
C ARG A 61 15.43 -9.62 -9.17
N VAL A 62 16.21 -9.50 -10.24
CA VAL A 62 15.72 -8.97 -11.52
C VAL A 62 14.58 -9.89 -11.97
N ILE A 63 13.35 -9.36 -12.01
CA ILE A 63 12.19 -10.05 -12.58
C ILE A 63 12.09 -9.60 -14.04
N PRO A 64 12.35 -10.48 -15.02
CA PRO A 64 12.18 -10.13 -16.43
C PRO A 64 10.71 -9.84 -16.71
N ILE A 65 10.42 -8.70 -17.33
CA ILE A 65 9.08 -8.39 -17.83
C ILE A 65 9.03 -8.94 -19.26
N GLU A 66 8.35 -10.05 -19.46
CA GLU A 66 8.01 -10.53 -20.79
C GLU A 66 6.84 -9.69 -21.32
N GLY A 67 7.16 -8.70 -22.16
CA GLY A 67 6.15 -8.00 -22.93
C GLY A 67 5.47 -8.99 -23.88
N ALA A 68 4.14 -9.09 -23.81
CA ALA A 68 3.38 -9.77 -24.85
C ALA A 68 3.83 -9.19 -26.19
N ARG A 69 4.44 -10.02 -27.03
CA ARG A 69 4.82 -9.63 -28.39
C ARG A 69 3.53 -9.22 -29.07
N SER A 70 3.29 -7.92 -29.15
CA SER A 70 2.33 -7.35 -30.07
C SER A 70 2.69 -7.96 -31.42
N SER A 71 1.83 -8.84 -31.93
CA SER A 71 1.91 -9.35 -33.29
C SER A 71 1.61 -8.19 -34.24
N SER A 72 2.53 -7.22 -34.33
CA SER A 72 2.52 -6.22 -35.37
C SER A 72 3.13 -6.85 -36.61
N THR A 73 2.27 -7.53 -37.37
CA THR A 73 2.54 -7.95 -38.75
C THR A 73 2.98 -6.73 -39.55
N THR A 74 4.29 -6.53 -39.70
CA THR A 74 4.81 -5.54 -40.64
C THR A 74 4.71 -6.18 -42.02
N ARG A 75 3.64 -5.85 -42.75
CA ARG A 75 3.57 -6.10 -44.19
C ARG A 75 4.65 -5.27 -44.86
N VAL A 76 5.77 -5.90 -45.21
CA VAL A 76 6.78 -5.29 -46.07
C VAL A 76 6.15 -5.14 -47.45
N HIS A 77 5.78 -3.91 -47.80
CA HIS A 77 5.38 -3.56 -49.15
C HIS A 77 6.47 -2.67 -49.72
N GLU A 78 7.45 -3.28 -50.37
CA GLU A 78 8.42 -2.56 -51.19
C GLU A 78 8.36 -3.16 -52.59
N SER A 79 7.59 -2.49 -53.47
CA SER A 79 7.65 -2.73 -54.90
C SER A 79 8.61 -1.70 -55.48
N SER A 80 9.85 -2.11 -55.67
CA SER A 80 10.87 -1.36 -56.42
C SER A 80 10.54 -1.42 -57.92
N TYR A 81 10.17 -0.30 -58.53
CA TYR A 81 10.24 -0.16 -59.99
C TYR A 81 11.68 0.15 -60.38
N THR A 82 12.37 -0.85 -60.92
CA THR A 82 13.64 -0.67 -61.63
C THR A 82 13.33 -0.25 -63.06
N SER A 83 13.65 0.99 -63.41
CA SER A 83 13.71 1.44 -64.80
C SER A 83 15.16 1.66 -65.18
N GLU A 84 15.78 0.68 -65.82
CA GLU A 84 16.84 0.93 -66.81
C GLU A 84 17.09 -0.33 -67.66
N SER A 85 16.81 -0.22 -68.95
CA SER A 85 17.69 -0.72 -70.02
C SER A 85 17.08 -0.36 -71.36
N GLY A 86 17.73 0.55 -72.06
CA GLY A 86 17.50 0.77 -73.47
C GLY A 86 18.11 -0.35 -74.33
N LYS A 87 17.56 -0.48 -75.55
CA LYS A 87 18.24 -0.70 -76.84
C LYS A 87 17.21 -1.18 -77.88
N PRO A 88 17.49 -1.06 -79.20
CA PRO A 88 18.53 -0.27 -79.88
C PRO A 88 17.99 1.02 -80.52
#